data_AF-A0A2R6RXV8-F1
#
_entry.id   AF-A0A2R6RXV8-F1
#
_cell.length_a   1.000
_cell.length_b   1.000
_cell.length_c   1.000
_cell.angle_alpha   90.00
_cell.angle_beta   90.00
_cell.angle_gamma   90.00
#
_symmetry.space_group_name_H-M   'P 1'
#
loop_
_entity.id
_entity.type
_entity.pdbx_description
1 polymer ?
#
loop_
_entity_poly.entity_id
_entity_poly.type
_entity_poly.pdbx_seq_one_letter_code
_entity_poly.pdbx_strand_id
1 'polypeptide(L)'
;MLKSLTAETLPASISNLWNLHTLVVTAPCINRPQLNIWKMKELWHLHFHGQLLLPEPPKKAKDDSDNALSNLLTLSCLSPDSCTTSVLSMMPNLLKLGIHGNLDQLRLSGTFDNLSVPMCLQTLKLERDRRCNELDSLEYFVFPQSLVKLATVETQLLVDPMGVLGQLPNLQALKLKNAYIGQELHCGQNLFPKLQVLKLVNLAIRSWTIAQGAMPNLRSVLINRCEPLEGLPSAL
;
A
#
# COMPACT_ATOMS: atom_id res chain seq x y z
N MET A 1 -2.75 19.05 -12.17
CA MET A 1 -1.61 18.77 -11.26
C MET A 1 -1.41 19.96 -10.36
N LEU A 2 -1.43 19.78 -9.04
CA LEU A 2 -1.13 20.80 -8.04
C LEU A 2 0.26 20.52 -7.47
N LYS A 3 1.19 21.46 -7.63
CA LYS A 3 2.56 21.33 -7.14
C LYS A 3 2.92 22.59 -6.37
N SER A 4 3.37 22.44 -5.13
CA SER A 4 3.86 23.55 -4.32
C SER A 4 4.95 23.04 -3.38
N LEU A 5 6.01 23.81 -3.20
CA LEU A 5 7.07 23.49 -2.24
C LEU A 5 6.84 24.10 -0.86
N THR A 6 5.87 25.01 -0.74
CA THR A 6 5.63 25.83 0.46
C THR A 6 4.19 25.79 0.94
N ALA A 7 3.26 25.21 0.18
CA ALA A 7 1.87 25.12 0.61
C ALA A 7 1.75 24.21 1.84
N GLU A 8 1.16 24.74 2.90
CA GLU A 8 0.97 24.03 4.18
C GLU A 8 -0.43 23.42 4.29
N THR A 9 -1.39 23.89 3.48
CA THR A 9 -2.78 23.45 3.52
C THR A 9 -3.31 23.08 2.13
N LEU A 10 -4.21 22.11 2.09
CA LEU A 10 -4.96 21.75 0.89
C LEU A 10 -6.34 22.45 0.93
N PRO A 11 -6.67 23.34 -0.03
CA PRO A 11 -7.95 24.04 -0.02
C PRO A 11 -9.14 23.08 -0.15
N ALA A 12 -10.14 23.22 0.72
CA ALA A 12 -11.37 22.43 0.66
C ALA A 12 -12.16 22.64 -0.66
N SER A 13 -11.94 23.77 -1.35
CA SER A 13 -12.55 24.07 -2.64
C SER A 13 -12.13 23.11 -3.76
N ILE A 14 -11.05 22.34 -3.60
CA ILE A 14 -10.65 21.29 -4.56
C ILE A 14 -11.77 20.25 -4.74
N SER A 15 -12.55 20.00 -3.69
CA SER A 15 -13.73 19.12 -3.74
C SER A 15 -14.85 19.61 -4.67
N ASN A 16 -14.82 20.88 -5.10
CA ASN A 16 -15.79 21.43 -6.05
C ASN A 16 -15.45 21.12 -7.52
N LEU A 17 -14.25 20.58 -7.79
CA LEU A 17 -13.81 20.18 -9.12
C LEU A 17 -14.43 18.82 -9.51
N TRP A 18 -15.75 18.78 -9.63
CA TRP A 18 -16.53 17.55 -9.78
C TRP A 18 -16.25 16.76 -11.08
N ASN A 19 -15.79 17.44 -12.14
CA ASN A 19 -15.46 16.88 -13.45
C ASN A 19 -13.98 16.47 -13.59
N LEU A 20 -13.21 16.52 -12.51
CA LEU A 20 -11.78 16.23 -12.53
C LEU A 20 -11.54 14.72 -12.57
N HIS A 21 -10.82 14.24 -13.59
CA HIS A 21 -10.47 12.83 -13.75
C HIS A 21 -9.20 12.41 -12.99
N THR A 22 -8.27 13.33 -12.82
CA THR A 22 -6.99 13.03 -12.16
C THR A 22 -6.58 14.19 -11.28
N LEU A 23 -6.43 13.92 -9.98
CA LEU A 23 -5.89 14.84 -9.01
C LEU A 23 -4.51 14.35 -8.57
N VAL A 24 -3.47 15.07 -8.96
CA VAL A 24 -2.11 14.87 -8.46
C VAL A 24 -1.74 16.06 -7.60
N VAL A 25 -1.41 15.80 -6.34
CA VAL A 25 -0.93 16.79 -5.38
C VAL A 25 0.49 16.44 -4.96
N THR A 26 1.41 17.35 -5.23
CA THR A 26 2.82 17.24 -4.82
C THR A 26 3.16 18.44 -3.97
N ALA A 27 2.91 18.30 -2.67
CA ALA A 27 3.14 19.36 -1.70
C ALA A 27 3.64 18.75 -0.37
N PRO A 28 4.97 18.68 -0.16
CA PRO A 28 5.55 17.93 0.95
C PRO A 28 5.28 18.56 2.32
N CYS A 29 4.95 19.87 2.36
CA CYS A 29 4.63 20.59 3.58
C CYS A 29 3.17 20.40 4.04
N ILE A 30 2.29 19.85 3.19
CA ILE A 30 0.91 19.57 3.60
C ILE A 30 0.88 18.30 4.44
N ASN A 31 0.66 18.47 5.74
CA ASN A 31 0.62 17.36 6.67
C ASN A 31 -0.81 16.86 6.91
N ARG A 32 -1.08 15.59 6.58
CA ARG A 32 -2.35 14.88 6.80
C ARG A 32 -3.62 15.70 6.45
N PRO A 33 -3.78 16.23 5.22
CA PRO A 33 -4.98 17.00 4.89
C PRO A 33 -6.23 16.13 4.88
N GLN A 34 -7.36 16.72 5.25
CA GLN A 34 -8.67 16.14 5.00
C GLN A 34 -9.20 16.59 3.64
N LEU A 35 -9.67 15.66 2.81
CA LEU A 35 -10.25 15.94 1.50
C LEU A 35 -11.56 15.17 1.33
N ASN A 36 -12.65 15.89 1.05
CA ASN A 36 -13.93 15.27 0.75
C ASN A 36 -14.05 15.03 -0.76
N ILE A 37 -13.88 13.78 -1.20
CA ILE A 37 -13.95 13.44 -2.63
C ILE A 37 -15.32 12.89 -3.05
N TRP A 38 -16.31 12.81 -2.15
CA TRP A 38 -17.58 12.11 -2.41
C TRP A 38 -18.42 12.71 -3.52
N LYS A 39 -18.20 13.99 -3.85
CA LYS A 39 -18.86 14.70 -4.96
C LYS A 39 -18.10 14.61 -6.30
N MET A 40 -16.88 14.07 -6.31
CA MET A 40 -16.01 14.01 -7.48
C MET A 40 -16.22 12.72 -8.26
N LYS A 41 -17.41 12.53 -8.84
CA LYS A 41 -17.82 11.26 -9.49
C LYS A 41 -16.99 10.91 -10.73
N GLU A 42 -16.45 11.91 -11.41
CA GLU A 42 -15.59 11.71 -12.59
C GLU A 42 -14.13 11.41 -12.22
N LEU A 43 -13.78 11.25 -10.94
CA LEU A 43 -12.40 11.05 -10.49
C LEU A 43 -11.95 9.60 -10.68
N TRP A 44 -10.87 9.42 -11.43
CA TRP A 44 -10.27 8.10 -11.72
C TRP A 44 -9.00 7.87 -10.90
N HIS A 45 -8.20 8.91 -10.74
CA HIS A 45 -6.89 8.81 -10.11
C HIS A 45 -6.68 9.93 -9.10
N LEU A 46 -6.46 9.55 -7.85
CA LEU A 46 -6.01 10.44 -6.80
C LEU A 46 -4.60 10.05 -6.34
N HIS A 47 -3.68 10.99 -6.55
CA HIS A 47 -2.30 10.89 -6.12
C HIS A 47 -1.98 12.01 -5.15
N PHE A 48 -1.59 11.64 -3.93
CA PHE A 48 -1.07 12.57 -2.94
C PHE A 48 0.15 11.91 -2.25
N HIS A 49 1.12 12.72 -1.86
CA HIS A 49 2.32 12.28 -1.15
C HIS A 49 2.20 12.67 0.31
N GLY A 50 2.22 11.69 1.21
CA GLY A 50 1.83 11.88 2.61
C GLY A 50 0.56 11.10 2.91
N GLN A 51 -0.16 11.48 3.96
CA GLN A 51 -1.39 10.79 4.39
C GLN A 51 -2.59 11.62 4.01
N LEU A 52 -3.64 11.00 3.46
CA LEU A 52 -4.88 11.68 3.11
C LEU A 52 -6.01 11.18 4.01
N LEU A 53 -6.65 12.09 4.73
CA LEU A 53 -7.85 11.79 5.51
C LEU A 53 -9.08 11.96 4.62
N LEU A 54 -9.87 10.90 4.50
CA LEU A 54 -11.20 10.98 3.93
C LEU A 54 -12.23 11.01 5.08
N PRO A 55 -13.19 11.95 5.05
CA PRO A 55 -14.27 11.94 6.03
C PRO A 55 -15.22 10.77 5.75
N GLU A 56 -15.95 10.30 6.77
CA GLU A 56 -17.02 9.31 6.58
C GLU A 56 -18.01 9.77 5.49
N PRO A 57 -18.49 8.83 4.64
CA PRO A 57 -19.45 9.17 3.61
C PRO A 57 -20.77 9.65 4.24
N PRO A 58 -21.51 10.56 3.55
CA PRO A 58 -22.77 11.08 4.07
C PRO A 58 -23.81 9.96 4.24
N LYS A 59 -24.40 9.84 5.43
CA LYS A 59 -25.49 8.91 5.73
C LYS A 59 -26.76 9.32 4.96
N LYS A 60 -27.12 8.63 3.88
CA LYS A 60 -28.45 8.70 3.26
C LYS A 60 -28.96 7.31 2.87
N ALA A 61 -30.29 7.18 2.90
CA ALA A 61 -31.05 5.92 2.96
C ALA A 61 -31.08 5.12 1.65
N LYS A 62 -30.92 3.80 1.78
CA LYS A 62 -31.53 2.72 0.97
C LYS A 62 -31.66 2.98 -0.55
N ASP A 63 -30.55 3.23 -1.25
CA ASP A 63 -30.35 2.81 -2.64
C ASP A 63 -28.90 3.10 -3.05
N ASP A 64 -28.11 2.04 -3.13
CA ASP A 64 -26.70 2.00 -2.72
C ASP A 64 -25.67 2.06 -3.88
N SER A 65 -26.06 2.49 -5.08
CA SER A 65 -25.14 2.52 -6.26
C SER A 65 -24.77 3.92 -6.75
N ASP A 66 -25.63 4.92 -6.60
CA ASP A 66 -25.45 6.23 -7.24
C ASP A 66 -24.40 7.13 -6.55
N ASN A 67 -24.08 6.79 -5.29
CA ASN A 67 -23.11 7.55 -4.50
C ASN A 67 -21.69 6.98 -4.53
N ALA A 68 -21.46 5.79 -5.07
CA ALA A 68 -20.12 5.22 -5.16
C ALA A 68 -19.22 6.04 -6.11
N LEU A 69 -17.92 6.05 -5.82
CA LEU A 69 -16.87 6.53 -6.71
C LEU A 69 -16.47 5.40 -7.66
N SER A 70 -17.43 4.93 -8.46
CA SER A 70 -17.27 3.76 -9.35
C SER A 70 -16.17 3.94 -10.40
N ASN A 71 -15.83 5.19 -10.73
CA ASN A 71 -14.75 5.51 -11.67
C ASN A 71 -13.36 5.49 -11.02
N LEU A 72 -13.27 5.53 -9.68
CA LEU A 72 -11.99 5.66 -9.00
C LEU A 72 -11.20 4.35 -9.06
N LEU A 73 -10.10 4.39 -9.83
CA LEU A 73 -9.19 3.26 -10.03
C LEU A 73 -7.96 3.33 -9.14
N THR A 74 -7.56 4.53 -8.73
CA THR A 74 -6.32 4.73 -7.95
C THR A 74 -6.49 5.73 -6.82
N LEU A 75 -6.06 5.32 -5.62
CA LEU A 75 -5.94 6.14 -4.43
C LEU A 75 -4.59 5.85 -3.78
N SER A 76 -3.61 6.76 -3.85
CA SER A 76 -2.22 6.39 -3.55
C SER A 76 -1.77 6.49 -2.09
N CYS A 77 -2.61 6.95 -1.17
CA CYS A 77 -2.15 7.51 0.11
C CYS A 77 -3.25 7.69 1.17
N LEU A 78 -4.19 6.75 1.28
CA LEU A 78 -5.22 6.77 2.30
C LEU A 78 -4.59 6.68 3.70
N SER A 79 -5.04 7.50 4.64
CA SER A 79 -4.67 7.33 6.04
C SER A 79 -5.26 6.04 6.61
N PRO A 80 -4.54 5.28 7.46
CA PRO A 80 -5.10 4.18 8.22
C PRO A 80 -6.42 4.50 8.93
N ASP A 81 -6.54 5.71 9.47
CA ASP A 81 -7.76 6.21 10.14
C ASP A 81 -9.00 6.20 9.23
N SER A 82 -8.81 6.29 7.92
CA SER A 82 -9.88 6.34 6.92
C SER A 82 -10.13 5.00 6.23
N CYS A 83 -9.48 3.90 6.66
CA CYS A 83 -9.68 2.56 6.08
C CYS A 83 -10.95 1.86 6.61
N THR A 84 -12.02 2.60 6.90
CA THR A 84 -13.28 2.05 7.41
C THR A 84 -14.03 1.30 6.31
N THR A 85 -14.88 0.34 6.70
CA THR A 85 -15.70 -0.43 5.75
C THR A 85 -16.58 0.47 4.90
N SER A 86 -17.15 1.52 5.49
CA SER A 86 -17.96 2.54 4.83
C SER A 86 -17.19 3.35 3.80
N VAL A 87 -15.94 3.72 4.08
CA VAL A 87 -15.09 4.42 3.10
C VAL A 87 -14.70 3.49 1.95
N LEU A 88 -14.27 2.28 2.26
CA LEU A 88 -13.79 1.33 1.25
C LEU A 88 -14.90 0.80 0.34
N SER A 89 -16.13 0.63 0.85
CA SER A 89 -17.28 0.22 0.05
C SER A 89 -17.67 1.25 -1.02
N MET A 90 -17.32 2.52 -0.82
CA MET A 90 -17.59 3.60 -1.78
C MET A 90 -16.68 3.57 -3.01
N MET A 91 -15.68 2.68 -3.06
CA MET A 91 -14.71 2.59 -4.16
C MET A 91 -14.62 1.15 -4.70
N PRO A 92 -15.72 0.58 -5.23
CA PRO A 92 -15.81 -0.86 -5.55
C PRO A 92 -14.83 -1.31 -6.64
N ASN A 93 -14.47 -0.42 -7.57
CA ASN A 93 -13.59 -0.72 -8.71
C ASN A 93 -12.13 -0.34 -8.47
N LEU A 94 -11.74 -0.05 -7.22
CA LEU A 94 -10.39 0.41 -6.91
C LEU A 94 -9.34 -0.67 -7.24
N LEU A 95 -8.43 -0.37 -8.17
CA LEU A 95 -7.38 -1.28 -8.60
C LEU A 95 -6.08 -1.06 -7.84
N LYS A 96 -5.82 0.18 -7.40
CA LYS A 96 -4.61 0.57 -6.70
C LYS A 96 -4.91 1.37 -5.45
N LEU A 97 -4.47 0.84 -4.31
CA LEU A 97 -4.54 1.50 -3.02
C LEU A 97 -3.14 1.68 -2.45
N GLY A 98 -2.85 2.88 -1.95
CA GLY A 98 -1.74 3.10 -1.04
C GLY A 98 -2.30 3.52 0.30
N ILE A 99 -1.76 2.94 1.38
CA ILE A 99 -2.06 3.33 2.75
C ILE A 99 -0.78 3.92 3.31
N HIS A 100 -0.85 5.16 3.81
CA HIS A 100 0.28 5.86 4.42
C HIS A 100 -0.14 6.32 5.81
N GLY A 101 0.55 5.84 6.84
CA GLY A 101 0.46 6.39 8.19
C GLY A 101 0.90 5.39 9.25
N ASN A 102 0.31 5.46 10.44
CA ASN A 102 0.55 4.47 11.47
C ASN A 102 -0.25 3.18 11.19
N LEU A 103 0.39 2.19 10.55
CA LEU A 103 -0.25 0.91 10.23
C LEU A 103 -0.68 0.08 11.46
N ASP A 104 -0.17 0.37 12.67
CA ASP A 104 -0.65 -0.29 13.90
C ASP A 104 -2.14 -0.02 14.15
N GLN A 105 -2.63 1.14 13.70
CA GLN A 105 -4.05 1.47 13.78
C GLN A 105 -4.91 0.51 12.96
N LEU A 106 -4.41 -0.01 11.83
CA LEU A 106 -5.12 -1.00 11.01
C LEU A 106 -5.27 -2.32 11.76
N ARG A 107 -4.20 -2.74 12.47
CA ARG A 107 -4.21 -3.93 13.33
C ARG A 107 -5.19 -3.78 14.48
N LEU A 108 -5.12 -2.65 15.21
CA LEU A 108 -5.95 -2.43 16.40
C LEU A 108 -7.43 -2.26 16.07
N SER A 109 -7.76 -1.69 14.91
CA SER A 109 -9.14 -1.48 14.48
C SER A 109 -9.74 -2.65 13.69
N GLY A 110 -8.94 -3.65 13.30
CA GLY A 110 -9.36 -4.73 12.40
C GLY A 110 -9.73 -4.26 11.00
N THR A 111 -9.45 -3.00 10.65
CA THR A 111 -9.90 -2.39 9.39
C THR A 111 -9.14 -2.90 8.17
N PHE A 112 -7.99 -3.54 8.35
CA PHE A 112 -7.24 -4.13 7.24
C PHE A 112 -8.04 -5.23 6.53
N ASP A 113 -8.82 -6.01 7.27
CA ASP A 113 -9.61 -7.11 6.71
C ASP A 113 -10.68 -6.62 5.73
N ASN A 114 -11.06 -5.34 5.81
CA ASN A 114 -11.93 -4.69 4.85
C ASN A 114 -11.34 -4.65 3.43
N LEU A 115 -10.02 -4.78 3.28
CA LEU A 115 -9.39 -4.87 1.96
C LEU A 115 -9.70 -6.21 1.27
N SER A 116 -10.02 -7.25 2.04
CA SER A 116 -10.32 -8.61 1.56
C SER A 116 -11.79 -8.80 1.14
N VAL A 117 -12.64 -7.79 1.36
CA VAL A 117 -14.02 -7.65 0.83
C VAL A 117 -13.96 -7.61 -0.71
N PRO A 118 -15.03 -7.88 -1.49
CA PRO A 118 -14.97 -7.91 -2.96
C PRO A 118 -14.53 -6.57 -3.57
N MET A 119 -13.22 -6.39 -3.65
CA MET A 119 -12.52 -5.27 -4.24
C MET A 119 -11.53 -5.85 -5.25
N CYS A 120 -11.54 -5.32 -6.48
CA CYS A 120 -10.65 -5.75 -7.57
C CYS A 120 -9.19 -5.30 -7.37
N LEU A 121 -8.72 -5.20 -6.12
CA LEU A 121 -7.46 -4.58 -5.76
C LEU A 121 -6.28 -5.40 -6.27
N GLN A 122 -5.52 -4.83 -7.20
CA GLN A 122 -4.35 -5.49 -7.80
C GLN A 122 -3.03 -4.93 -7.30
N THR A 123 -3.01 -3.68 -6.84
CA THR A 123 -1.81 -3.02 -6.34
C THR A 123 -2.04 -2.45 -4.95
N LEU A 124 -1.23 -2.88 -3.99
CA LEU A 124 -1.22 -2.34 -2.63
C LEU A 124 0.15 -1.76 -2.30
N LYS A 125 0.16 -0.55 -1.75
CA LYS A 125 1.33 0.06 -1.13
C LYS A 125 1.05 0.31 0.33
N LEU A 126 1.91 -0.19 1.21
CA LEU A 126 1.89 0.12 2.65
C LEU A 126 3.11 0.99 2.95
N GLU A 127 2.87 2.17 3.51
CA GLU A 127 3.92 3.12 3.87
C GLU A 127 3.72 3.61 5.30
N ARG A 128 4.79 3.63 6.10
CA ARG A 128 4.75 4.18 7.46
C ARG A 128 5.51 5.49 7.53
N ASP A 129 5.08 6.34 8.47
CA ASP A 129 5.90 7.48 8.85
C ASP A 129 7.13 6.98 9.60
N ARG A 130 8.28 7.61 9.35
CA ARG A 130 9.55 7.31 10.05
C ARG A 130 9.53 7.55 11.56
N ARG A 131 8.47 8.20 12.07
CA ARG A 131 8.30 8.53 13.49
C ARG A 131 7.46 7.50 14.24
N CYS A 132 6.90 6.51 13.54
CA CYS A 132 6.20 5.40 14.19
C CYS A 132 7.21 4.43 14.82
N ASN A 133 6.81 3.74 15.90
CA ASN A 133 7.57 2.63 16.48
C ASN A 133 7.66 1.47 15.47
N GLU A 134 8.46 0.44 15.72
CA GLU A 134 8.56 -0.73 14.84
C GLU A 134 7.20 -1.45 14.72
N LEU A 135 6.95 -2.10 13.56
CA LEU A 135 5.75 -2.92 13.33
C LEU A 135 6.19 -4.38 13.45
N ASP A 136 5.59 -5.15 14.36
CA ASP A 136 6.09 -6.49 14.66
C ASP A 136 6.13 -7.40 13.42
N SER A 137 4.96 -7.65 12.84
CA SER A 137 4.76 -8.68 11.82
C SER A 137 3.62 -8.33 10.88
N LEU A 138 3.68 -8.86 9.65
CA LEU A 138 2.58 -8.80 8.69
C LEU A 138 1.56 -9.93 8.88
N GLU A 139 1.79 -10.89 9.78
CA GLU A 139 0.90 -12.04 10.02
C GLU A 139 -0.50 -11.63 10.50
N TYR A 140 -0.63 -10.45 11.07
CA TYR A 140 -1.91 -9.89 11.52
C TYR A 140 -2.77 -9.34 10.39
N PHE A 141 -2.25 -9.27 9.16
CA PHE A 141 -2.93 -8.67 8.03
C PHE A 141 -3.41 -9.72 7.04
N VAL A 142 -4.72 -9.74 6.78
CA VAL A 142 -5.31 -10.56 5.72
C VAL A 142 -5.23 -9.82 4.39
N PHE A 143 -4.25 -10.20 3.57
CA PHE A 143 -4.03 -9.60 2.26
C PHE A 143 -5.03 -10.12 1.20
N PRO A 144 -5.49 -9.23 0.29
CA PRO A 144 -6.33 -9.66 -0.83
C PRO A 144 -5.59 -10.61 -1.78
N GLN A 145 -6.23 -11.74 -2.09
CA GLN A 145 -5.65 -12.79 -2.96
C GLN A 145 -5.53 -12.35 -4.44
N SER A 146 -6.21 -11.26 -4.81
CA SER A 146 -6.15 -10.60 -6.13
C SER A 146 -4.87 -9.79 -6.34
N LEU A 147 -4.05 -9.58 -5.30
CA LEU A 147 -2.86 -8.75 -5.40
C LEU A 147 -1.84 -9.29 -6.41
N VAL A 148 -1.46 -8.40 -7.33
CA VAL A 148 -0.42 -8.61 -8.35
C VAL A 148 0.85 -7.85 -7.99
N LYS A 149 0.72 -6.68 -7.36
CA LYS A 149 1.84 -5.83 -6.97
C LYS A 149 1.71 -5.40 -5.51
N LEU A 150 2.79 -5.56 -4.76
CA LEU A 150 2.86 -5.13 -3.37
C LEU A 150 4.14 -4.34 -3.13
N ALA A 151 4.03 -3.23 -2.41
CA ALA A 151 5.18 -2.48 -1.92
C ALA A 151 5.01 -2.16 -0.43
N THR A 152 6.02 -2.48 0.37
CA THR A 152 6.16 -2.00 1.75
C THR A 152 7.28 -0.97 1.81
N VAL A 153 7.00 0.18 2.42
CA VAL A 153 7.90 1.33 2.45
C VAL A 153 8.00 1.88 3.86
N GLU A 154 9.21 1.97 4.40
CA GLU A 154 9.47 2.49 5.75
C GLU A 154 8.71 1.71 6.85
N THR A 155 8.27 0.47 6.59
CA THR A 155 7.45 -0.30 7.52
C THR A 155 8.22 -0.79 8.74
N GLN A 156 9.54 -0.97 8.62
CA GLN A 156 10.44 -1.40 9.70
C GLN A 156 9.94 -2.63 10.46
N LEU A 157 9.69 -3.72 9.72
CA LEU A 157 9.20 -4.99 10.25
C LEU A 157 10.29 -5.70 11.07
N LEU A 158 9.89 -6.26 12.21
CA LEU A 158 10.76 -7.08 13.07
C LEU A 158 10.85 -8.53 12.60
N VAL A 159 9.74 -9.07 12.09
CA VAL A 159 9.65 -10.43 11.55
C VAL A 159 9.83 -10.43 10.03
N ASP A 160 10.50 -11.47 9.52
CA ASP A 160 10.73 -11.64 8.08
C ASP A 160 9.39 -11.65 7.31
N PRO A 161 9.16 -10.66 6.42
CA PRO A 161 7.90 -10.58 5.67
C PRO A 161 7.75 -11.67 4.60
N MET A 162 8.81 -12.37 4.20
CA MET A 162 8.78 -13.28 3.06
C MET A 162 7.84 -14.47 3.27
N GLY A 163 7.69 -14.94 4.51
CA GLY A 163 6.76 -16.02 4.86
C GLY A 163 5.29 -15.66 4.58
N VAL A 164 4.86 -14.44 4.91
CA VAL A 164 3.48 -13.97 4.69
C VAL A 164 3.28 -13.56 3.23
N LEU A 165 4.19 -12.73 2.70
CA LEU A 165 4.07 -12.19 1.35
C LEU A 165 4.24 -13.26 0.27
N GLY A 166 5.00 -14.32 0.58
CA GLY A 166 5.24 -15.46 -0.30
C GLY A 166 4.03 -16.35 -0.53
N GLN A 167 3.03 -16.29 0.34
CA GLN A 167 1.80 -17.05 0.20
C GLN A 167 0.82 -16.44 -0.80
N LEU A 168 1.06 -15.21 -1.25
CA LEU A 168 0.19 -14.52 -2.20
C LEU A 168 0.25 -15.18 -3.58
N PRO A 169 -0.84 -15.81 -4.05
CA PRO A 169 -0.81 -16.73 -5.20
C PRO A 169 -0.64 -16.00 -6.54
N ASN A 170 -1.01 -14.72 -6.59
CA ASN A 170 -1.00 -13.91 -7.80
C ASN A 170 0.09 -12.82 -7.81
N LEU A 171 0.92 -12.75 -6.77
CA LEU A 171 1.90 -11.69 -6.63
C LEU A 171 3.00 -11.84 -7.68
N GLN A 172 3.15 -10.83 -8.53
CA GLN A 172 4.13 -10.78 -9.62
C GLN A 172 5.23 -9.75 -9.37
N ALA A 173 4.97 -8.70 -8.60
CA ALA A 173 5.97 -7.72 -8.24
C ALA A 173 5.94 -7.39 -6.75
N LEU A 174 7.09 -7.54 -6.09
CA LEU A 174 7.29 -7.19 -4.69
C LEU A 174 8.39 -6.15 -4.55
N LYS A 175 8.14 -5.13 -3.74
CA LYS A 175 9.14 -4.15 -3.33
C LYS A 175 9.17 -4.02 -1.81
N LEU A 176 10.35 -4.22 -1.23
CA LEU A 176 10.66 -3.96 0.17
C LEU A 176 11.64 -2.78 0.21
N LYS A 177 11.21 -1.62 0.73
CA LYS A 177 12.07 -0.44 0.92
C LYS A 177 12.05 0.01 2.36
N ASN A 178 13.19 0.02 3.07
CA ASN A 178 13.20 0.32 4.52
C ASN A 178 12.16 -0.50 5.29
N ALA A 179 11.90 -1.72 4.82
CA ALA A 179 10.69 -2.45 5.16
C ALA A 179 10.89 -3.46 6.28
N TYR A 180 12.12 -3.93 6.48
CA TYR A 180 12.50 -4.98 7.41
C TYR A 180 13.83 -4.58 8.07
N ILE A 181 13.92 -4.73 9.39
CA ILE A 181 15.09 -4.34 10.20
C ILE A 181 15.88 -5.54 10.73
N GLY A 182 15.39 -6.76 10.53
CA GLY A 182 16.16 -7.97 10.84
C GLY A 182 17.25 -8.24 9.80
N GLN A 183 18.06 -9.26 10.09
CA GLN A 183 19.30 -9.54 9.37
C GLN A 183 19.17 -10.65 8.32
N GLU A 184 18.11 -11.43 8.36
CA GLU A 184 17.99 -12.64 7.52
C GLU A 184 16.67 -12.62 6.76
N LEU A 185 16.72 -12.88 5.45
CA LEU A 185 15.53 -13.11 4.64
C LEU A 185 15.49 -14.57 4.19
N HIS A 186 14.38 -15.24 4.49
CA HIS A 186 14.15 -16.63 4.18
C HIS A 186 12.95 -16.79 3.25
N CYS A 187 13.23 -17.18 2.01
CA CYS A 187 12.18 -17.59 1.08
C CYS A 187 11.98 -19.10 1.22
N GLY A 188 10.97 -19.50 1.99
CA GLY A 188 10.60 -20.90 2.20
C GLY A 188 10.19 -21.63 0.91
N GLN A 189 10.10 -22.96 1.01
CA GLN A 189 9.81 -23.84 -0.12
C GLN A 189 8.50 -23.47 -0.83
N ASN A 190 8.50 -23.45 -2.16
CA ASN A 190 7.33 -23.14 -2.99
C ASN A 190 6.65 -21.77 -2.76
N LEU A 191 7.28 -20.86 -2.01
CA LEU A 191 6.77 -19.50 -1.86
C LEU A 191 6.93 -18.71 -3.17
N PHE A 192 6.09 -17.69 -3.34
CA PHE A 192 6.11 -16.76 -4.47
C PHE A 192 5.95 -17.45 -5.84
N PRO A 193 4.87 -18.21 -6.07
CA PRO A 193 4.72 -19.05 -7.27
C PRO A 193 4.73 -18.25 -8.58
N LYS A 194 4.30 -16.98 -8.58
CA LYS A 194 4.20 -16.12 -9.77
C LYS A 194 5.11 -14.89 -9.75
N LEU A 195 6.00 -14.77 -8.76
CA LEU A 195 6.82 -13.57 -8.61
C LEU A 195 7.81 -13.45 -9.76
N GLN A 196 7.80 -12.30 -10.43
CA GLN A 196 8.67 -11.98 -11.57
C GLN A 196 9.66 -10.86 -11.25
N VAL A 197 9.27 -9.93 -10.38
CA VAL A 197 10.09 -8.76 -10.03
C VAL A 197 10.21 -8.64 -8.51
N LEU A 198 11.45 -8.70 -8.01
CA LEU A 198 11.77 -8.44 -6.61
C LEU A 198 12.67 -7.21 -6.48
N LYS A 199 12.30 -6.28 -5.61
CA LYS A 199 13.10 -5.09 -5.32
C LYS A 199 13.38 -4.99 -3.83
N LEU A 200 14.64 -5.16 -3.44
CA LEU A 200 15.15 -5.00 -2.08
C LEU A 200 15.92 -3.68 -2.02
N VAL A 201 15.43 -2.72 -1.24
CA VAL A 201 15.99 -1.36 -1.21
C VAL A 201 16.23 -0.92 0.23
N ASN A 202 17.48 -0.57 0.54
CA ASN A 202 17.87 -0.02 1.83
C ASN A 202 17.46 -0.93 3.00
N LEU A 203 17.87 -2.20 2.93
CA LEU A 203 17.66 -3.21 3.98
C LEU A 203 19.00 -3.52 4.65
N ALA A 204 18.98 -3.75 5.97
CA ALA A 204 20.17 -4.10 6.75
C ALA A 204 20.45 -5.62 6.80
N ILE A 205 19.93 -6.35 5.82
CA ILE A 205 20.04 -7.81 5.73
C ILE A 205 21.49 -8.21 5.46
N ARG A 206 21.94 -9.27 6.13
CA ARG A 206 23.26 -9.90 5.98
C ARG A 206 23.17 -11.17 5.15
N SER A 207 22.09 -11.94 5.32
CA SER A 207 21.84 -13.18 4.61
C SER A 207 20.50 -13.15 3.88
N TRP A 208 20.49 -13.76 2.70
CA TRP A 208 19.27 -13.99 1.94
C TRP A 208 19.30 -15.41 1.40
N THR A 209 18.37 -16.25 1.86
CA THR A 209 18.28 -17.67 1.49
C THR A 209 17.01 -17.93 0.69
N ILE A 210 17.14 -18.75 -0.36
CA ILE A 210 16.03 -19.16 -1.22
C ILE A 210 15.98 -20.69 -1.19
N ALA A 211 14.90 -21.25 -0.65
CA ALA A 211 14.67 -22.69 -0.63
C ALA A 211 14.26 -23.21 -2.01
N GLN A 212 14.36 -24.53 -2.18
CA GLN A 212 13.99 -25.20 -3.42
C GLN A 212 12.56 -24.84 -3.87
N GLY A 213 12.39 -24.51 -5.15
CA GLY A 213 11.08 -24.22 -5.74
C GLY A 213 10.48 -22.86 -5.36
N ALA A 214 11.16 -22.04 -4.54
CA ALA A 214 10.74 -20.67 -4.27
C ALA A 214 11.01 -19.76 -5.48
N MET A 215 10.10 -18.82 -5.75
CA MET A 215 10.21 -17.82 -6.83
C MET A 215 10.58 -18.40 -8.22
N PRO A 216 9.90 -19.46 -8.71
CA PRO A 216 10.32 -20.16 -9.94
C PRO A 216 10.21 -19.33 -11.22
N ASN A 217 9.51 -18.19 -11.16
CA ASN A 217 9.25 -17.31 -12.30
C ASN A 217 10.01 -15.97 -12.22
N LEU A 218 11.01 -15.87 -11.34
CA LEU A 218 11.74 -14.62 -11.10
C LEU A 218 12.54 -14.22 -12.34
N ARG A 219 12.35 -12.98 -12.81
CA ARG A 219 13.00 -12.45 -14.02
C ARG A 219 13.87 -11.22 -13.74
N SER A 220 13.58 -10.51 -12.66
CA SER A 220 14.30 -9.29 -12.31
C SER A 220 14.44 -9.18 -10.80
N VAL A 221 15.68 -9.00 -10.37
CA VAL A 221 16.03 -8.67 -9.01
C VAL A 221 16.78 -7.34 -9.01
N LEU A 222 16.33 -6.42 -8.17
CA LEU A 222 17.03 -5.19 -7.88
C LEU A 222 17.39 -5.18 -6.41
N ILE A 223 18.69 -5.20 -6.12
CA ILE A 223 19.23 -4.94 -4.79
C ILE A 223 19.89 -3.58 -4.83
N ASN A 224 19.48 -2.68 -3.95
CA ASN A 224 20.01 -1.33 -3.90
C ASN A 224 20.16 -0.86 -2.46
N ARG A 225 21.36 -0.43 -2.06
CA ARG A 225 21.68 0.01 -0.69
C ARG A 225 21.46 -1.08 0.38
N CYS A 226 21.73 -2.34 0.06
CA CYS A 226 21.77 -3.43 1.05
C CYS A 226 23.23 -3.79 1.34
N GLU A 227 23.97 -2.83 1.88
CA GLU A 227 25.43 -2.91 2.06
C GLU A 227 25.91 -4.07 2.95
N PRO A 228 25.17 -4.48 4.01
CA PRO A 228 25.60 -5.60 4.85
C PRO A 228 25.46 -6.99 4.22
N LEU A 229 24.85 -7.10 3.03
CA LEU A 229 24.57 -8.39 2.40
C LEU A 229 25.86 -9.08 1.98
N GLU A 230 26.19 -10.19 2.64
CA GLU A 230 27.49 -10.87 2.50
C GLU A 230 27.60 -11.66 1.18
N GLY A 231 26.47 -12.07 0.62
CA GLY A 231 26.41 -12.80 -0.65
C GLY A 231 25.00 -12.91 -1.21
N LEU A 232 24.91 -13.21 -2.51
CA LEU A 232 23.65 -13.54 -3.17
C LEU A 232 23.34 -15.03 -2.98
N PRO A 233 22.05 -15.42 -2.81
CA PRO A 233 21.68 -16.82 -2.77
C PRO A 233 22.05 -17.52 -4.08
N SER A 234 22.56 -18.75 -3.96
CA SER A 234 22.98 -19.57 -5.11
C SER A 234 21.84 -20.00 -6.03
N ALA A 235 20.59 -19.91 -5.58
CA ALA A 235 19.38 -20.30 -6.31
C ALA A 235 18.74 -19.16 -7.13
N LEU A 236 19.44 -18.03 -7.29
CA LEU A 236 19.02 -16.89 -8.12
C LEU A 236 19.21 -17.12 -9.62
#